data_AF-A0AAN8AZC2-F1
#
_entry.id   AF-A0AAN8AZC2-F1
#
_cell.length_a   1.000
_cell.length_b   1.000
_cell.length_c   1.000
_cell.angle_alpha   90.00
_cell.angle_beta   90.00
_cell.angle_gamma   90.00
#
_symmetry.space_group_name_H-M   'P 1'
#
loop_
_entity.id
_entity.type
_entity.pdbx_description
1 polymer ?
#
loop_
_entity_poly.entity_id
_entity_poly.type
_entity_poly.pdbx_seq_one_letter_code
_entity_poly.pdbx_strand_id
1 'polypeptide(L)'
;MKTLIVTLTFACFLSLSVAMAINTSLSTRTLGLCEYVVRHTPPGILGAFVPSCDFNGNFLPQQCSGSTGYCWCVKVITGEEIPNTRTPPGTVPVNCDREFYCPFGWSRFGRLCFVFIDSPKTWLEAESYCMFEGANLASVQSPEQNHFLQSLTRAETHDFPPTWVGGHNCVNVFFWMWSDGSRFLYENWNAESNTSTSERCLQMNNGYEKKWDLASCESELPFLCAKRV
;
A
#
# COMPACT_ATOMS: atom_id res chain seq x y z
N MET A 1 -43.20 12.73 60.87
CA MET A 1 -43.67 11.84 59.78
C MET A 1 -42.49 11.52 58.87
N LYS A 2 -42.07 10.25 58.89
CA LYS A 2 -41.32 9.46 57.90
C LYS A 2 -40.03 10.04 57.28
N THR A 3 -38.93 9.60 57.88
CA THR A 3 -37.66 9.17 57.28
C THR A 3 -37.85 8.28 56.04
N LEU A 4 -36.99 8.43 55.02
CA LEU A 4 -36.55 7.37 54.10
C LEU A 4 -35.35 7.84 53.28
N ILE A 5 -34.15 7.56 53.79
CA ILE A 5 -32.90 7.50 53.01
C ILE A 5 -32.73 6.02 52.64
N VAL A 6 -32.73 5.71 51.35
CA VAL A 6 -32.44 4.36 50.83
C VAL A 6 -31.04 4.39 50.26
N THR A 7 -30.05 3.91 51.03
CA THR A 7 -28.72 3.56 50.53
C THR A 7 -28.71 2.07 50.19
N LEU A 8 -28.64 1.77 48.89
CA LEU A 8 -28.43 0.41 48.37
C LEU A 8 -26.92 0.13 48.34
N THR A 9 -26.39 -0.56 49.34
CA THR A 9 -25.04 -1.15 49.28
C THR A 9 -25.16 -2.63 48.95
N PHE A 10 -24.74 -2.97 47.74
CA PHE A 10 -24.63 -4.32 47.18
C PHE A 10 -23.71 -5.20 48.05
N ALA A 11 -24.25 -6.31 48.56
CA ALA A 11 -23.46 -7.36 49.20
C ALA A 11 -22.73 -8.19 48.13
N CYS A 12 -21.41 -8.09 48.09
CA CYS A 12 -20.54 -8.90 47.26
C CYS A 12 -20.38 -10.29 47.91
N PHE A 13 -21.11 -11.29 47.42
CA PHE A 13 -20.86 -12.69 47.76
C PHE A 13 -19.76 -13.23 46.83
N LEU A 14 -18.56 -13.37 47.39
CA LEU A 14 -17.45 -14.11 46.81
C LEU A 14 -17.78 -15.61 46.81
N SER A 15 -18.13 -16.17 45.65
CA SER A 15 -18.04 -17.60 45.42
C SER A 15 -16.65 -17.92 44.88
N LEU A 16 -15.85 -18.61 45.69
CA LEU A 16 -14.62 -19.27 45.25
C LEU A 16 -15.01 -20.47 44.37
N SER A 17 -15.02 -20.28 43.05
CA SER A 17 -14.94 -21.40 42.12
C SER A 17 -13.48 -21.77 41.92
N VAL A 18 -13.09 -22.92 42.46
CA VAL A 18 -11.83 -23.57 42.13
C VAL A 18 -11.89 -23.98 40.66
N ALA A 19 -11.28 -23.20 39.77
CA ALA A 19 -11.06 -23.62 38.40
C ALA A 19 -9.86 -24.58 38.36
N MET A 20 -10.13 -25.84 38.04
CA MET A 20 -9.10 -26.83 37.74
C MET A 20 -8.33 -26.41 36.48
N ALA A 21 -7.01 -26.54 36.51
CA ALA A 21 -6.16 -26.36 35.34
C ALA A 21 -6.54 -27.40 34.27
N ILE A 22 -7.08 -26.93 33.14
CA ILE A 22 -7.21 -27.75 31.94
C ILE A 22 -5.80 -27.94 31.40
N ASN A 23 -5.22 -29.10 31.67
CA ASN A 23 -3.99 -29.55 31.05
C ASN A 23 -4.32 -30.01 29.62
N THR A 24 -4.51 -29.08 28.68
CA THR A 24 -4.57 -29.39 27.25
C THR A 24 -3.20 -29.17 26.63
N SER A 25 -2.30 -30.13 26.84
CA SER A 25 -1.19 -30.35 25.92
C SER A 25 -1.73 -30.99 24.64
N LEU A 26 -2.27 -30.16 23.75
CA LEU A 26 -2.38 -30.43 22.31
C LEU A 26 -2.54 -29.08 21.63
N SER A 27 -1.41 -28.45 21.34
CA SER A 27 -1.34 -27.40 20.33
C SER A 27 -1.73 -28.06 19.01
N THR A 28 -3.01 -28.02 18.65
CA THR A 28 -3.42 -28.14 17.25
C THR A 28 -2.91 -26.87 16.57
N ARG A 29 -1.62 -26.88 16.22
CA ARG A 29 -1.03 -25.87 15.36
C ARG A 29 -1.83 -25.96 14.05
N THR A 30 -2.63 -24.96 13.74
CA THR A 30 -3.32 -24.87 12.46
C THR A 30 -2.24 -24.91 11.38
N LEU A 31 -2.18 -25.99 10.60
CA LEU A 31 -1.22 -26.10 9.50
C LEU A 31 -1.56 -25.05 8.45
N GLY A 32 -0.59 -24.24 8.04
CA GLY A 32 -0.72 -23.39 6.86
C GLY A 32 -0.90 -24.21 5.56
N LEU A 33 -1.37 -23.55 4.51
CA LEU A 33 -1.76 -24.20 3.25
C LEU A 33 -0.57 -24.90 2.56
N CYS A 34 0.65 -24.37 2.68
CA CYS A 34 1.83 -25.00 2.08
C CYS A 34 2.11 -26.36 2.71
N GLU A 35 2.13 -26.44 4.04
CA GLU A 35 2.34 -27.70 4.76
C GLU A 35 1.21 -28.70 4.46
N TYR A 36 -0.04 -28.21 4.33
CA TYR A 36 -1.15 -29.05 3.86
C TYR A 36 -0.86 -29.65 2.47
N VAL A 37 -0.42 -28.83 1.51
CA VAL A 37 -0.08 -29.28 0.15
C VAL A 37 1.08 -30.27 0.17
N VAL A 38 2.14 -30.01 0.94
CA VAL A 38 3.29 -30.93 1.08
C VAL A 38 2.84 -32.31 1.56
N ARG A 39 2.01 -32.37 2.62
CA ARG A 39 1.53 -33.64 3.18
C ARG A 39 0.62 -34.44 2.26
N HIS A 40 -0.06 -33.76 1.34
CA HIS A 40 -0.98 -34.40 0.38
C HIS A 40 -0.35 -34.56 -1.01
N THR A 41 0.93 -34.22 -1.18
CA THR A 41 1.67 -34.49 -2.41
C THR A 41 2.03 -35.98 -2.45
N PRO A 42 1.56 -36.77 -3.42
CA PRO A 42 1.79 -38.21 -3.44
C PRO A 42 3.29 -38.55 -3.52
N PRO A 43 3.83 -39.36 -2.59
CA PRO A 43 5.21 -39.79 -2.67
C PRO A 43 5.42 -40.68 -3.90
N GLY A 44 6.52 -40.46 -4.64
CA GLY A 44 6.95 -41.34 -5.73
C GLY A 44 6.67 -40.86 -7.15
N ILE A 45 6.09 -39.67 -7.34
CA ILE A 45 5.99 -39.07 -8.69
C ILE A 45 7.33 -38.41 -9.04
N LEU A 46 8.11 -39.09 -9.87
CA LEU A 46 9.35 -38.55 -10.41
C LEU A 46 9.07 -37.21 -11.11
N GLY A 47 9.74 -36.15 -10.66
CA GLY A 47 9.64 -34.82 -11.24
C GLY A 47 8.54 -33.93 -10.67
N ALA A 48 7.69 -34.42 -9.75
CA ALA A 48 6.67 -33.61 -9.11
C ALA A 48 7.27 -32.44 -8.32
N PHE A 49 6.60 -31.28 -8.40
CA PHE A 49 6.98 -30.11 -7.63
C PHE A 49 6.51 -30.25 -6.18
N VAL A 50 7.43 -30.08 -5.23
CA VAL A 50 7.14 -30.00 -3.80
C VAL A 50 7.41 -28.56 -3.36
N PRO A 51 6.41 -27.84 -2.81
CA PRO A 51 6.61 -26.46 -2.40
C PRO A 51 7.49 -26.37 -1.15
N SER A 52 8.24 -25.28 -1.05
CA SER A 52 9.03 -24.93 0.12
C SER A 52 8.20 -24.08 1.07
N CYS A 53 8.12 -24.50 2.34
CA CYS A 53 7.28 -23.87 3.36
C CYS A 53 8.11 -23.22 4.48
N ASP A 54 7.55 -22.21 5.14
CA ASP A 54 8.08 -21.62 6.36
C ASP A 54 7.69 -22.44 7.62
N PHE A 55 8.15 -22.00 8.80
CA PHE A 55 7.87 -22.68 10.08
C PHE A 55 6.40 -22.61 10.55
N ASN A 56 5.60 -21.75 9.92
CA ASN A 56 4.15 -21.60 10.15
C ASN A 56 3.34 -22.44 9.16
N GLY A 57 3.98 -23.05 8.15
CA GLY A 57 3.33 -23.79 7.08
C GLY A 57 2.80 -22.92 5.95
N ASN A 58 3.23 -21.66 5.84
CA ASN A 58 2.98 -20.82 4.66
C ASN A 58 4.02 -21.10 3.57
N PHE A 59 3.76 -20.65 2.35
CA PHE A 59 4.73 -20.78 1.26
C PHE A 59 5.88 -19.78 1.45
N LEU A 60 7.11 -20.21 1.24
CA LEU A 60 8.22 -19.26 1.07
C LEU A 60 7.98 -18.38 -0.18
N PRO A 61 8.32 -17.08 -0.15
CA PRO A 61 8.05 -16.18 -1.29
C PRO A 61 8.67 -16.67 -2.60
N GLN A 62 9.87 -17.25 -2.55
CA GLN A 62 10.52 -17.90 -3.68
C GLN A 62 10.31 -19.41 -3.64
N GLN A 63 9.86 -19.96 -4.76
CA GLN A 63 9.73 -21.40 -4.99
C GLN A 63 10.69 -21.83 -6.10
N CYS A 64 11.36 -22.97 -5.93
CA CYS A 64 12.23 -23.55 -6.94
C CYS A 64 11.91 -25.02 -7.14
N SER A 65 11.70 -25.42 -8.40
CA SER A 65 11.48 -26.82 -8.77
C SER A 65 12.82 -27.55 -8.81
N GLY A 66 13.01 -28.51 -7.90
CA GLY A 66 14.22 -29.36 -7.89
C GLY A 66 14.37 -30.25 -9.13
N SER A 67 13.29 -30.53 -9.86
CA SER A 67 13.30 -31.40 -11.05
C SER A 67 13.62 -30.64 -12.34
N THR A 68 13.19 -29.39 -12.45
CA THR A 68 13.37 -28.58 -13.67
C THR A 68 14.42 -27.48 -13.51
N GLY A 69 14.77 -27.11 -12.27
CA GLY A 69 15.67 -26.01 -11.93
C GLY A 69 15.07 -24.61 -12.12
N TYR A 70 13.78 -24.50 -12.49
CA TYR A 70 13.08 -23.22 -12.57
C TYR A 70 12.76 -22.68 -11.18
N CYS A 71 12.83 -21.36 -11.02
CA CYS A 71 12.38 -20.66 -9.81
C CYS A 71 11.32 -19.60 -10.17
N TRP A 72 10.41 -19.28 -9.25
CA TRP A 72 9.38 -18.26 -9.41
C TRP A 72 8.94 -17.71 -8.05
N CYS A 73 8.25 -16.57 -8.03
CA CYS A 73 7.66 -16.03 -6.81
C CYS A 73 6.21 -16.52 -6.66
N VAL A 74 5.76 -16.69 -5.43
CA VAL A 74 4.37 -17.06 -5.09
C VAL A 74 3.79 -16.13 -4.04
N LYS A 75 2.46 -16.05 -3.97
CA LYS A 75 1.77 -15.44 -2.82
C LYS A 75 1.97 -16.32 -1.58
N VAL A 76 2.50 -15.77 -0.48
CA VAL A 76 2.85 -16.50 0.75
C VAL A 76 1.70 -17.34 1.31
N ILE A 77 0.45 -16.84 1.22
CA ILE A 77 -0.73 -17.52 1.78
C ILE A 77 -1.31 -18.55 0.82
N THR A 78 -1.41 -18.24 -0.48
CA THR A 78 -2.15 -19.07 -1.45
C THR A 78 -1.27 -20.01 -2.27
N GLY A 79 0.04 -19.75 -2.38
CA GLY A 79 0.95 -20.51 -3.23
C GLY A 79 0.79 -20.24 -4.73
N GLU A 80 -0.07 -19.29 -5.11
CA GLU A 80 -0.29 -18.92 -6.52
C GLU A 80 0.95 -18.22 -7.08
N GLU A 81 1.43 -18.69 -8.23
CA GLU A 81 2.56 -18.10 -8.94
C GLU A 81 2.28 -16.66 -9.37
N ILE A 82 3.27 -15.78 -9.15
CA ILE A 82 3.20 -14.40 -9.58
C ILE A 82 3.66 -14.31 -11.05
N PRO A 83 2.85 -13.75 -11.97
CA PRO A 83 3.18 -13.69 -13.40
C PRO A 83 4.52 -13.01 -13.69
N ASN A 84 5.26 -13.54 -14.66
CA ASN A 84 6.57 -13.03 -15.12
C ASN A 84 7.71 -13.09 -14.09
N THR A 85 7.57 -13.88 -13.02
CA THR A 85 8.66 -14.10 -12.05
C THR A 85 9.45 -15.38 -12.28
N ARG A 86 9.00 -16.22 -13.23
CA ARG A 86 9.60 -17.51 -13.52
C ARG A 86 10.92 -17.37 -14.29
N THR A 87 11.99 -17.88 -13.71
CA THR A 87 13.34 -17.84 -14.26
C THR A 87 13.85 -19.25 -14.60
N PRO A 88 14.56 -19.44 -15.73
CA PRO A 88 15.13 -20.73 -16.10
C PRO A 88 16.35 -21.09 -15.24
N PRO A 89 16.79 -22.37 -15.28
CA PRO A 89 17.99 -22.82 -14.56
C PRO A 89 19.23 -22.01 -14.98
N GLY A 90 20.11 -21.72 -14.02
CA GLY A 90 21.37 -21.01 -14.27
C GLY A 90 21.24 -19.49 -14.40
N THR A 91 20.04 -18.93 -14.23
CA THR A 91 19.84 -17.48 -14.12
C THR A 91 19.66 -17.07 -12.66
N VAL A 92 19.96 -15.82 -12.34
CA VAL A 92 19.71 -15.28 -10.99
C VAL A 92 18.20 -15.18 -10.80
N PRO A 93 17.61 -15.87 -9.79
CA PRO A 93 16.18 -15.78 -9.52
C PRO A 93 15.75 -14.35 -9.19
N VAL A 94 14.49 -14.03 -9.48
CA VAL A 94 13.88 -12.77 -9.04
C VAL A 94 13.89 -12.70 -7.51
N ASN A 95 14.23 -11.53 -6.95
CA ASN A 95 14.15 -11.32 -5.50
C ASN A 95 12.67 -11.27 -5.08
N CYS A 96 12.16 -12.37 -4.53
CA CYS A 96 10.78 -12.49 -4.07
C CYS A 96 10.54 -11.87 -2.68
N ASP A 97 11.59 -11.38 -2.00
CA ASP A 97 11.47 -10.61 -0.75
C ASP A 97 11.07 -9.15 -1.03
N ARG A 98 11.18 -8.70 -2.29
CA ARG A 98 10.55 -7.47 -2.79
C ARG A 98 9.18 -7.78 -3.34
N GLU A 99 8.29 -7.92 -2.39
CA GLU A 99 6.89 -8.19 -2.58
C GLU A 99 6.25 -7.16 -3.52
N PHE A 100 5.40 -7.63 -4.44
CA PHE A 100 4.46 -6.84 -5.25
C PHE A 100 3.43 -6.07 -4.40
N TYR A 101 3.74 -5.79 -3.14
CA TYR A 101 2.90 -5.16 -2.16
C TYR A 101 3.49 -3.81 -1.85
N CYS A 102 2.62 -2.84 -1.68
CA CYS A 102 3.07 -1.54 -1.25
C CYS A 102 3.64 -1.63 0.16
N PRO A 103 4.68 -0.85 0.50
CA PRO A 103 5.18 -0.81 1.87
C PRO A 103 4.06 -0.49 2.84
N PHE A 104 4.23 -0.86 4.11
CA PHE A 104 3.24 -0.55 5.14
C PHE A 104 2.86 0.94 5.11
N GLY A 105 1.56 1.24 5.12
CA GLY A 105 1.02 2.60 5.00
C GLY A 105 0.83 3.12 3.56
N TRP A 106 1.25 2.36 2.54
CA TRP A 106 1.07 2.74 1.14
C TRP A 106 -0.09 1.96 0.50
N SER A 107 -0.89 2.65 -0.31
CA SER A 107 -2.03 2.10 -1.04
C SER A 107 -1.67 1.77 -2.49
N ARG A 108 -2.15 0.63 -2.97
CA ARG A 108 -1.84 0.13 -4.32
C ARG A 108 -2.84 0.61 -5.37
N PHE A 109 -2.33 1.08 -6.51
CA PHE A 109 -3.11 1.24 -7.74
C PHE A 109 -2.27 0.80 -8.94
N GLY A 110 -2.69 -0.28 -9.61
CA GLY A 110 -1.94 -0.88 -10.71
C GLY A 110 -0.57 -1.43 -10.27
N ARG A 111 0.51 -0.86 -10.83
CA ARG A 111 1.93 -1.18 -10.51
C ARG A 111 2.61 -0.09 -9.67
N LEU A 112 1.82 0.81 -9.11
CA LEU A 112 2.30 1.92 -8.31
C LEU A 112 1.73 1.83 -6.90
N CYS A 113 2.50 2.37 -5.97
CA CYS A 113 2.17 2.52 -4.57
C CYS A 113 2.12 4.00 -4.25
N PHE A 114 1.08 4.41 -3.54
CA PHE A 114 0.80 5.79 -3.21
C PHE A 114 0.66 5.96 -1.71
N VAL A 115 1.10 7.09 -1.18
CA VAL A 115 0.82 7.48 0.21
C VAL A 115 0.48 8.95 0.25
N PHE A 116 -0.52 9.29 1.06
CA PHE A 116 -0.87 10.66 1.37
C PHE A 116 -0.13 11.09 2.64
N ILE A 117 0.49 12.25 2.60
CA ILE A 117 1.22 12.83 3.72
C ILE A 117 0.49 14.10 4.15
N ASP A 118 -0.19 14.02 5.30
CA ASP A 118 -0.95 15.13 5.91
C ASP A 118 -0.05 16.09 6.71
N SER A 119 1.14 16.36 6.20
CA SER A 119 2.08 17.33 6.77
C SER A 119 2.40 18.35 5.67
N PRO A 120 1.80 19.55 5.72
CA PRO A 120 1.98 20.55 4.68
C PRO A 120 3.44 20.90 4.44
N LYS A 121 3.82 21.05 3.17
CA LYS A 121 5.17 21.41 2.71
C LYS A 121 5.11 22.24 1.45
N THR A 122 6.15 23.03 1.19
CA THR A 122 6.35 23.59 -0.15
C THR A 122 6.50 22.47 -1.18
N TRP A 123 6.24 22.74 -2.45
CA TRP A 123 6.29 21.69 -3.47
C TRP A 123 7.67 21.03 -3.56
N LEU A 124 8.76 21.81 -3.45
CA LEU A 124 10.13 21.31 -3.50
C LEU A 124 10.47 20.44 -2.27
N GLU A 125 10.01 20.82 -1.08
CA GLU A 125 10.20 20.03 0.14
C GLU A 125 9.38 18.74 0.10
N ALA A 126 8.18 18.77 -0.47
CA ALA A 126 7.33 17.61 -0.67
C ALA A 126 7.98 16.61 -1.64
N GLU A 127 8.51 17.07 -2.77
CA GLU A 127 9.30 16.24 -3.70
C GLU A 127 10.53 15.65 -3.01
N SER A 128 11.26 16.46 -2.25
CA SER A 128 12.43 16.00 -1.48
C SER A 128 12.07 14.92 -0.46
N TYR A 129 10.92 15.05 0.21
CA TYR A 129 10.40 14.02 1.11
C TYR A 129 10.10 12.72 0.35
N CYS A 130 9.39 12.79 -0.79
CA CYS A 130 9.09 11.60 -1.57
C CYS A 130 10.37 10.92 -2.09
N MET A 131 11.36 11.70 -2.55
CA MET A 131 12.66 11.18 -2.98
C MET A 131 13.40 10.44 -1.86
N PHE A 132 13.35 10.97 -0.63
CA PHE A 132 13.92 10.30 0.54
C PHE A 132 13.26 8.93 0.80
N GLU A 133 11.97 8.79 0.53
CA GLU A 133 11.19 7.54 0.62
C GLU A 133 11.37 6.58 -0.58
N GLY A 134 12.30 6.89 -1.49
CA GLY A 134 12.52 6.15 -2.73
C GLY A 134 11.36 6.28 -3.71
N ALA A 135 10.69 7.43 -3.70
CA ALA A 135 9.51 7.78 -4.48
C ALA A 135 9.69 9.14 -5.17
N ASN A 136 8.64 9.64 -5.82
CA ASN A 136 8.51 11.02 -6.28
C ASN A 136 7.14 11.53 -5.86
N LEU A 137 6.86 12.83 -6.00
CA LEU A 137 5.47 13.28 -5.98
C LEU A 137 4.68 12.54 -7.07
N ALA A 138 3.43 12.21 -6.76
CA ALA A 138 2.63 11.36 -7.61
C ALA A 138 2.38 11.98 -8.98
N SER A 139 2.62 11.24 -10.05
CA SER A 139 2.07 11.57 -11.37
C SER A 139 0.66 11.00 -11.54
N VAL A 140 -0.17 11.69 -12.32
CA VAL A 140 -1.54 11.26 -12.59
C VAL A 140 -1.69 10.94 -14.08
N GLN A 141 -2.09 9.71 -14.36
CA GLN A 141 -2.02 9.07 -15.68
C GLN A 141 -3.40 8.69 -16.23
N SER A 142 -4.45 8.71 -15.41
CA SER A 142 -5.81 8.41 -15.85
C SER A 142 -6.89 8.99 -14.92
N PRO A 143 -8.14 9.09 -15.38
CA PRO A 143 -9.28 9.48 -14.54
C PRO A 143 -9.46 8.59 -13.31
N GLU A 144 -9.29 7.27 -13.47
CA GLU A 144 -9.42 6.29 -12.39
C GLU A 144 -8.32 6.48 -11.36
N GLN A 145 -7.09 6.77 -11.80
CA GLN A 145 -6.00 7.08 -10.89
C GLN A 145 -6.25 8.40 -10.16
N ASN A 146 -6.76 9.42 -10.85
CA ASN A 146 -7.12 10.69 -10.20
C ASN A 146 -8.13 10.47 -9.07
N HIS A 147 -9.24 9.77 -9.33
CA HIS A 147 -10.24 9.45 -8.31
C HIS A 147 -9.67 8.60 -7.17
N PHE A 148 -8.78 7.66 -7.47
CA PHE A 148 -8.09 6.88 -6.45
C PHE A 148 -7.26 7.79 -5.52
N LEU A 149 -6.48 8.72 -6.07
CA LEU A 149 -5.69 9.66 -5.26
C LEU A 149 -6.58 10.55 -4.38
N GLN A 150 -7.70 11.06 -4.92
CA GLN A 150 -8.70 11.80 -4.15
C GLN A 150 -9.32 10.97 -3.02
N SER A 151 -9.46 9.65 -3.21
CA SER A 151 -9.96 8.77 -2.16
C SER A 151 -8.97 8.62 -1.00
N LEU A 152 -7.66 8.69 -1.27
CA LEU A 152 -6.62 8.66 -0.22
C LEU A 152 -6.66 9.93 0.62
N THR A 153 -6.76 11.11 -0.02
CA THR A 153 -6.85 12.39 0.71
C THR A 153 -8.09 12.45 1.60
N ARG A 154 -9.22 11.94 1.10
CA ARG A 154 -10.50 11.88 1.86
C ARG A 154 -10.49 10.86 2.97
N ALA A 155 -9.85 9.71 2.78
CA ALA A 155 -9.79 8.68 3.80
C ALA A 155 -9.10 9.21 5.07
N GLU A 156 -8.02 9.98 4.91
CA GLU A 156 -7.23 10.51 6.02
C GLU A 156 -7.82 11.79 6.62
N THR A 157 -8.27 12.74 5.79
CA THR A 157 -8.69 14.07 6.29
C THR A 157 -10.19 14.24 6.48
N HIS A 158 -10.98 13.25 6.03
CA HIS A 158 -12.44 13.35 5.88
C HIS A 158 -12.93 14.47 4.92
N ASP A 159 -12.01 15.09 4.16
CA ASP A 159 -12.28 16.11 3.15
C ASP A 159 -11.31 15.98 1.95
N PHE A 160 -11.31 16.95 1.04
CA PHE A 160 -10.42 17.02 -0.11
C PHE A 160 -9.57 18.30 -0.01
N PRO A 161 -8.54 18.32 0.86
CA PRO A 161 -7.66 19.48 0.94
C PRO A 161 -6.93 19.66 -0.40
N PRO A 162 -6.61 20.91 -0.79
CA PRO A 162 -5.68 21.16 -1.89
C PRO A 162 -4.39 20.37 -1.63
N THR A 163 -3.97 19.55 -2.59
CA THR A 163 -2.93 18.55 -2.37
C THR A 163 -1.92 18.60 -3.50
N TRP A 164 -0.62 18.61 -3.16
CA TRP A 164 0.44 18.55 -4.17
C TRP A 164 0.51 17.18 -4.85
N VAL A 165 0.74 17.25 -6.16
CA VAL A 165 1.18 16.15 -7.01
C VAL A 165 2.38 16.62 -7.85
N GLY A 166 3.04 15.71 -8.58
CA GLY A 166 4.35 15.97 -9.17
C GLY A 166 4.35 16.89 -10.40
N GLY A 167 3.23 17.55 -10.71
CA GLY A 167 3.10 18.38 -11.90
C GLY A 167 3.72 19.76 -11.66
N HIS A 168 4.60 20.19 -12.56
CA HIS A 168 5.18 21.53 -12.50
C HIS A 168 5.51 22.05 -13.91
N ASN A 169 5.62 23.38 -14.04
CA ASN A 169 6.07 24.04 -15.27
C ASN A 169 7.34 24.90 -15.07
N CYS A 170 8.06 24.73 -13.95
CA CYS A 170 9.20 25.58 -13.58
C CYS A 170 10.37 25.56 -14.58
N VAL A 171 10.50 24.51 -15.41
CA VAL A 171 11.55 24.43 -16.43
C VAL A 171 11.15 25.21 -17.70
N ASN A 172 9.86 25.19 -18.03
CA ASN A 172 9.32 25.91 -19.17
C ASN A 172 7.85 26.23 -18.89
N VAL A 173 7.53 27.52 -18.73
CA VAL A 173 6.18 27.98 -18.38
C VAL A 173 5.09 27.55 -19.37
N PHE A 174 5.45 27.18 -20.60
CA PHE A 174 4.53 26.71 -21.64
C PHE A 174 4.27 25.20 -21.62
N PHE A 175 5.01 24.41 -20.84
CA PHE A 175 4.86 22.95 -20.84
C PHE A 175 4.84 22.38 -19.42
N TRP A 176 3.85 21.53 -19.17
CA TRP A 176 3.75 20.75 -17.93
C TRP A 176 4.55 19.46 -18.01
N MET A 177 5.20 19.13 -16.90
CA MET A 177 5.96 17.90 -16.73
C MET A 177 5.70 17.28 -15.35
N TRP A 178 5.83 15.96 -15.27
CA TRP A 178 5.83 15.23 -14.01
C TRP A 178 7.26 15.09 -13.50
N SER A 179 7.48 15.31 -12.21
CA SER A 179 8.80 15.20 -11.56
C SER A 179 9.40 13.78 -11.62
N ASP A 180 8.55 12.75 -11.74
CA ASP A 180 8.94 11.34 -11.92
C ASP A 180 9.39 10.99 -13.35
N GLY A 181 9.35 11.95 -14.28
CA GLY A 181 9.71 11.78 -15.69
C GLY A 181 8.66 11.06 -16.53
N SER A 182 7.48 10.77 -15.98
CA SER A 182 6.36 10.20 -16.74
C SER A 182 5.79 11.19 -17.76
N ARG A 183 5.04 10.66 -18.74
CA ARG A 183 4.46 11.49 -19.81
C ARG A 183 3.26 12.27 -19.28
N PHE A 184 3.17 13.56 -19.63
CA PHE A 184 2.04 14.42 -19.30
C PHE A 184 0.94 14.29 -20.37
N LEU A 185 0.16 13.20 -20.32
CA LEU A 185 -0.89 12.90 -21.34
C LEU A 185 -2.32 13.02 -20.82
N TYR A 186 -2.52 12.78 -19.53
CA TYR A 186 -3.82 12.91 -18.87
C TYR A 186 -3.89 14.28 -18.20
N GLU A 187 -5.03 14.95 -18.38
CA GLU A 187 -5.28 16.28 -17.85
C GLU A 187 -6.63 16.35 -17.15
N ASN A 188 -6.67 17.03 -16.00
CA ASN A 188 -7.89 17.26 -15.23
C ASN A 188 -7.97 18.70 -14.69
N TRP A 189 -7.49 19.65 -15.47
CA TRP A 189 -7.50 21.08 -15.14
C TRP A 189 -8.90 21.63 -14.89
N ASN A 190 -8.97 22.61 -13.98
CA ASN A 190 -10.08 23.54 -13.93
C ASN A 190 -10.09 24.41 -15.20
N ALA A 191 -11.26 24.76 -15.73
CA ALA A 191 -11.43 25.37 -17.06
C ALA A 191 -10.63 26.69 -17.27
N GLU A 192 -10.19 27.34 -16.19
CA GLU A 192 -9.49 28.63 -16.21
C GLU A 192 -7.98 28.53 -15.86
N SER A 193 -7.44 27.31 -15.66
CA SER A 193 -6.16 27.10 -14.97
C SER A 193 -4.98 26.65 -15.86
N ASN A 194 -5.14 26.52 -17.18
CA ASN A 194 -4.02 26.03 -18.03
C ASN A 194 -3.10 27.15 -18.59
N THR A 195 -3.40 28.43 -18.34
CA THR A 195 -2.61 29.56 -18.84
C THR A 195 -1.93 30.30 -17.69
N SER A 196 -0.69 29.91 -17.37
CA SER A 196 0.14 30.66 -16.42
C SER A 196 1.21 31.47 -17.15
N THR A 197 1.39 32.72 -16.77
CA THR A 197 2.52 33.57 -17.18
C THR A 197 3.72 33.47 -16.23
N SER A 198 3.64 32.59 -15.21
CA SER A 198 4.65 32.41 -14.17
C SER A 198 4.83 30.93 -13.80
N GLU A 199 5.92 30.61 -13.12
CA GLU A 199 6.15 29.26 -12.60
C GLU A 199 5.08 28.90 -11.57
N ARG A 200 4.54 27.70 -11.72
CA ARG A 200 3.43 27.15 -10.94
C ARG A 200 3.63 25.67 -10.71
N CYS A 201 3.11 25.24 -9.58
CA CYS A 201 3.07 23.85 -9.18
C CYS A 201 1.61 23.37 -9.20
N LEU A 202 1.42 22.11 -9.57
CA LEU A 202 0.10 21.52 -9.76
C LEU A 202 -0.44 21.05 -8.41
N GLN A 203 -1.57 21.60 -8.00
CA GLN A 203 -2.38 21.05 -6.92
C GLN A 203 -3.60 20.32 -7.49
N MET A 204 -4.05 19.27 -6.81
CA MET A 204 -5.36 18.67 -7.01
C MET A 204 -6.37 19.13 -5.94
N ASN A 205 -7.63 18.69 -6.07
CA ASN A 205 -8.71 18.93 -5.13
C ASN A 205 -9.21 20.39 -5.04
N ASN A 206 -9.03 21.17 -6.10
CA ASN A 206 -9.51 22.55 -6.12
C ASN A 206 -11.03 22.66 -6.40
N GLY A 207 -11.69 23.59 -5.72
CA GLY A 207 -13.09 23.94 -5.94
C GLY A 207 -14.08 22.82 -5.63
N TYR A 208 -15.30 22.95 -6.15
CA TYR A 208 -16.37 21.95 -5.98
C TYR A 208 -16.10 20.68 -6.77
N GLU A 209 -15.57 20.80 -7.99
CA GLU A 209 -15.30 19.69 -8.90
C GLU A 209 -14.01 18.92 -8.60
N LYS A 210 -13.22 19.36 -7.60
CA LYS A 210 -11.96 18.74 -7.18
C LYS A 210 -10.95 18.60 -8.32
N LYS A 211 -10.93 19.61 -9.20
CA LYS A 211 -10.07 19.67 -10.39
C LYS A 211 -8.64 20.04 -10.01
N TRP A 212 -7.73 19.92 -10.98
CA TRP A 212 -6.38 20.45 -10.86
C TRP A 212 -6.40 21.97 -10.99
N ASP A 213 -5.50 22.64 -10.28
CA ASP A 213 -5.35 24.08 -10.37
C ASP A 213 -3.89 24.50 -10.19
N LEU A 214 -3.60 25.75 -10.54
CA LEU A 214 -2.32 26.39 -10.36
C LEU A 214 -2.17 26.86 -8.92
N ALA A 215 -1.06 26.53 -8.29
CA ALA A 215 -0.69 27.13 -7.01
C ALA A 215 0.76 27.62 -7.01
N SER A 216 1.04 28.57 -6.11
CA SER A 216 2.39 29.01 -5.82
C SER A 216 3.19 27.83 -5.27
N CYS A 217 4.36 27.55 -5.83
CA CYS A 217 5.22 26.47 -5.37
C CYS A 217 5.70 26.66 -3.92
N GLU A 218 5.68 27.91 -3.43
CA GLU A 218 5.99 28.30 -2.05
C GLU A 218 4.82 28.08 -1.07
N SER A 219 3.63 27.70 -1.55
CA SER A 219 2.52 27.36 -0.65
C SER A 219 2.79 26.03 0.06
N GLU A 220 2.43 25.94 1.33
CA GLU A 220 2.52 24.71 2.09
C GLU A 220 1.21 23.91 1.96
N LEU A 221 1.25 22.75 1.28
CA LEU A 221 0.10 21.86 1.13
C LEU A 221 0.48 20.42 1.51
N PRO A 222 -0.48 19.60 1.96
CA PRO A 222 -0.26 18.15 2.05
C PRO A 222 -0.04 17.58 0.65
N PHE A 223 0.50 16.36 0.56
CA PHE A 223 1.01 15.86 -0.71
C PHE A 223 0.90 14.34 -0.86
N LEU A 224 0.96 13.88 -2.11
CA LEU A 224 0.93 12.47 -2.47
C LEU A 224 2.28 12.04 -3.05
N CYS A 225 2.88 11.00 -2.46
CA CYS A 225 4.04 10.34 -3.05
C CYS A 225 3.62 9.12 -3.87
N ALA A 226 4.42 8.75 -4.88
CA ALA A 226 4.26 7.55 -5.66
C ALA A 226 5.59 6.85 -5.93
N LYS A 227 5.60 5.51 -5.85
CA LYS A 227 6.73 4.68 -6.30
C LYS A 227 6.28 3.42 -6.99
N ARG A 228 7.16 2.89 -7.84
CA ARG A 228 6.95 1.63 -8.54
C ARG A 228 7.34 0.46 -7.65
N VAL A 229 6.54 -0.60 -7.70
CA VAL A 229 6.88 -1.94 -7.19
C VAL A 229 7.52 -2.80 -8.26
#